data_AF-A0A531JI22-F1
#
_entry.id   AF-A0A531JI22-F1
#
_cell.length_a   1.000
_cell.length_b   1.000
_cell.length_c   1.000
_cell.angle_alpha   90.00
_cell.angle_beta   90.00
_cell.angle_gamma   90.00
#
_symmetry.space_group_name_H-M   'P 1'
#
loop_
_entity.id
_entity.type
_entity.pdbx_description
1 polymer ?
#
loop_
_entity_poly.entity_id
_entity_poly.type
_entity_poly.pdbx_seq_one_letter_code
_entity_poly.pdbx_strand_id
1 'polypeptide(L)'
;FLSGEVLIFDMRLVRPKATIDIAADGTVDWAIRPSSPFDPSQISIEKLTVTDGEIALRHAAGGRSHLLSEINSTVSARSLAGPWRMDGSLRLDGLRSTVVEPQRTIHPPGS
;
A
#
# COMPACT_ATOMS: atom_id res chain seq x y z
N PHE A 1 5.46 27.90 -13.73
CA PHE A 1 5.68 26.50 -13.30
C PHE A 1 4.32 25.81 -13.34
N LEU A 2 4.18 24.69 -14.04
CA LEU A 2 2.96 23.87 -13.96
C LEU A 2 3.08 23.02 -12.69
N SER A 3 2.30 23.33 -11.67
CA SER A 3 2.03 22.41 -10.56
C SER A 3 0.90 21.49 -11.01
N GLY A 4 1.24 20.27 -11.42
CA GLY A 4 0.26 19.26 -11.83
C GLY A 4 -0.08 18.35 -10.66
N GLU A 5 -1.35 18.25 -10.30
CA GLU A 5 -1.86 17.20 -9.44
C GLU A 5 -2.16 15.97 -10.29
N VAL A 6 -1.82 14.77 -9.80
CA VAL A 6 -2.13 13.50 -10.46
C VAL A 6 -3.26 12.82 -9.71
N LEU A 7 -4.32 12.46 -10.43
CA LEU A 7 -5.43 11.70 -9.89
C LEU A 7 -5.45 10.29 -10.50
N ILE A 8 -5.28 9.28 -9.66
CA ILE A 8 -5.59 7.89 -9.98
C ILE A 8 -7.07 7.67 -9.66
N PHE A 9 -7.93 7.85 -10.66
CA PHE A 9 -9.37 7.72 -10.51
C PHE A 9 -9.79 6.24 -10.34
N ASP A 10 -9.45 5.39 -11.31
CA ASP A 10 -9.62 3.94 -11.24
C ASP A 10 -8.41 3.27 -11.89
N MET A 11 -7.60 2.59 -11.09
CA MET A 11 -6.49 1.76 -11.56
C MET A 11 -6.72 0.32 -11.15
N ARG A 12 -6.39 -0.60 -12.06
CA ARG A 12 -6.53 -2.03 -11.85
C ARG A 12 -5.20 -2.71 -12.13
N LEU A 13 -4.62 -3.32 -11.12
CA LEU A 13 -3.41 -4.12 -11.24
C LEU A 13 -3.77 -5.59 -11.13
N VAL A 14 -3.46 -6.36 -12.16
CA VAL A 14 -3.71 -7.80 -12.20
C VAL A 14 -2.38 -8.52 -12.11
N ARG A 15 -2.23 -9.36 -11.09
CA ARG A 15 -1.00 -10.07 -10.75
C ARG A 15 0.25 -9.17 -10.68
N PRO A 16 0.18 -7.97 -10.07
CA PRO A 16 1.37 -7.16 -9.91
C PRO A 16 2.36 -7.87 -8.98
N LYS A 17 3.65 -7.73 -9.29
CA LYS A 17 4.73 -8.21 -8.44
C LYS A 17 5.61 -7.04 -8.04
N ALA A 18 5.88 -6.92 -6.75
CA ALA A 18 6.79 -5.93 -6.22
C ALA A 18 7.74 -6.54 -5.20
N THR A 19 8.83 -5.84 -4.95
CA THR A 19 9.77 -6.18 -3.90
C THR A 19 10.02 -4.92 -3.09
N ILE A 20 9.95 -5.05 -1.77
CA ILE A 20 10.20 -3.98 -0.83
C ILE A 20 11.41 -4.38 0.00
N ASP A 21 12.44 -3.55 -0.06
CA ASP A 21 13.65 -3.71 0.73
C ASP A 21 13.53 -2.85 1.99
N ILE A 22 13.69 -3.47 3.16
CA ILE A 22 13.65 -2.79 4.45
C ILE A 22 15.09 -2.73 4.96
N ALA A 23 15.65 -1.52 5.00
CA ALA A 23 16.97 -1.25 5.52
C ALA A 23 17.06 -1.51 7.02
N ALA A 24 18.29 -1.60 7.53
CA ALA A 24 18.56 -2.07 8.89
C ALA A 24 18.08 -1.13 10.00
N ASP A 25 17.90 0.15 9.68
CA ASP A 25 17.34 1.20 10.54
C ASP A 25 15.80 1.25 10.51
N GLY A 26 15.16 0.32 9.80
CA GLY A 26 13.71 0.31 9.58
C GLY A 26 13.26 1.22 8.45
N THR A 27 14.18 1.90 7.76
CA THR A 27 13.87 2.69 6.56
C THR A 27 13.42 1.74 5.48
N VAL A 28 12.20 1.92 5.00
CA VAL A 28 11.66 1.12 3.91
C VAL A 28 12.11 1.80 2.61
N ASP A 29 12.96 1.15 1.82
CA ASP A 29 13.24 1.54 0.43
C ASP A 29 12.13 1.00 -0.45
N TRP A 30 10.91 1.49 -0.20
CA TRP A 30 9.82 1.38 -1.14
C TRP A 30 9.83 2.67 -1.94
N ALA A 31 10.22 2.55 -3.19
CA ALA A 31 9.89 3.57 -4.15
C ALA A 31 9.46 2.83 -5.41
N ILE A 32 8.20 3.03 -5.78
CA ILE A 32 7.93 3.45 -7.16
C ILE A 32 9.07 4.41 -7.48
N ARG A 33 10.04 3.97 -8.30
CA ARG A 33 11.37 4.59 -8.42
C ARG A 33 11.28 6.13 -8.36
N PRO A 34 12.27 6.81 -7.75
CA PRO A 34 12.38 8.28 -7.71
C PRO A 34 12.44 8.98 -9.08
N SER A 35 12.29 8.26 -10.20
CA SER A 35 12.19 8.83 -11.54
C SER A 35 10.78 9.29 -11.89
N SER A 36 9.79 9.16 -11.00
CA SER A 36 8.53 9.89 -11.17
C SER A 36 8.82 11.39 -10.97
N PRO A 37 8.52 12.25 -11.95
CA PRO A 37 8.69 13.70 -11.79
C PRO A 37 7.69 14.31 -10.79
N PHE A 38 6.79 13.49 -10.24
CA PHE A 38 5.70 13.92 -9.36
C PHE A 38 6.03 13.62 -7.89
N ASP A 39 5.86 14.62 -7.04
CA ASP A 39 5.90 14.47 -5.60
C ASP A 39 4.74 13.56 -5.15
N PRO A 40 4.98 12.50 -4.35
CA PRO A 40 3.92 11.62 -3.84
C PRO A 40 2.78 12.36 -3.13
N SER A 41 3.04 13.52 -2.55
CA SER A 41 2.01 14.36 -1.91
C SER A 41 1.01 14.96 -2.90
N GLN A 42 1.36 15.02 -4.19
CA GLN A 42 0.53 15.55 -5.29
C GLN A 42 -0.25 14.46 -6.02
N ILE A 43 -0.11 13.20 -5.61
CA ILE A 43 -0.76 12.06 -6.24
C ILE A 43 -1.89 11.58 -5.33
N SER A 44 -3.13 11.65 -5.81
CA SER A 44 -4.30 11.11 -5.11
C SER A 44 -4.75 9.80 -5.74
N ILE A 45 -5.31 8.90 -4.92
CA ILE A 45 -5.88 7.61 -5.33
C ILE A 45 -7.32 7.57 -4.86
N GLU A 46 -8.26 7.66 -5.81
CA GLU A 46 -9.67 7.42 -5.53
C GLU A 46 -9.95 5.93 -5.42
N LYS A 47 -9.45 5.15 -6.40
CA LYS A 47 -9.59 3.69 -6.38
C LYS A 47 -8.44 2.99 -7.09
N LEU A 48 -7.73 2.14 -6.34
CA LEU A 48 -6.79 1.18 -6.87
C LEU A 48 -7.26 -0.23 -6.48
N THR A 49 -7.55 -1.07 -7.46
CA THR A 49 -7.86 -2.49 -7.24
C THR A 49 -6.66 -3.35 -7.59
N VAL A 50 -6.24 -4.19 -6.65
CA VAL A 50 -5.23 -5.23 -6.86
C VAL A 50 -5.93 -6.58 -6.89
N THR A 51 -5.63 -7.39 -7.89
CA THR A 51 -6.10 -8.77 -8.01
C THR A 51 -4.91 -9.71 -8.10
N ASP A 52 -4.86 -10.69 -7.20
CA ASP A 52 -3.83 -11.73 -7.16
C ASP A 52 -2.38 -11.19 -7.12
N GLY A 53 -2.15 -10.14 -6.33
CA GLY A 53 -0.84 -9.50 -6.20
C GLY A 53 0.13 -10.26 -5.29
N GLU A 54 1.43 -9.98 -5.47
CA GLU A 54 2.53 -10.57 -4.73
C GLU A 54 3.57 -9.51 -4.34
N ILE A 55 3.96 -9.47 -3.06
CA ILE A 55 5.00 -8.57 -2.53
C ILE A 55 5.99 -9.41 -1.73
N ALA A 56 7.26 -9.38 -2.16
CA ALA A 56 8.36 -9.90 -1.36
C ALA A 56 8.91 -8.78 -0.46
N LEU A 57 8.87 -8.99 0.85
CA LEU A 57 9.49 -8.12 1.85
C LEU A 57 10.86 -8.69 2.21
N ARG A 58 11.94 -7.93 2.03
CA ARG A 58 13.31 -8.37 2.36
C ARG A 58 13.91 -7.47 3.43
N HIS A 59 14.26 -8.05 4.57
CA HIS A 59 14.90 -7.31 5.67
C HIS A 59 16.42 -7.42 5.61
N ALA A 60 17.11 -6.30 5.43
CA ALA A 60 18.57 -6.24 5.41
C ALA A 60 19.17 -6.59 6.79
N ALA A 61 18.50 -6.22 7.89
CA ALA A 61 18.99 -6.40 9.27
C ALA A 61 18.97 -7.85 9.80
N GLY A 62 18.53 -8.85 9.03
CA GLY A 62 18.48 -10.22 9.56
C GLY A 62 18.28 -11.33 8.56
N GLY A 63 18.35 -11.05 7.25
CA GLY A 63 18.21 -12.05 6.19
C GLY A 63 16.82 -12.70 6.09
N ARG A 64 15.84 -12.23 6.86
CA ARG A 64 14.46 -12.71 6.80
C ARG A 64 13.74 -12.10 5.62
N SER A 65 13.08 -12.96 4.85
CA SER A 65 12.15 -12.58 3.81
C SER A 65 10.74 -13.01 4.20
N HIS A 66 9.77 -12.13 3.96
CA HIS A 66 8.35 -12.45 4.09
C HIS A 66 7.67 -12.30 2.73
N LEU A 67 6.72 -13.18 2.42
CA LEU A 67 5.94 -13.14 1.19
C LEU A 67 4.50 -12.79 1.50
N LEU A 68 4.05 -11.64 0.99
CA LEU A 68 2.62 -11.34 0.88
C LEU A 68 2.15 -11.83 -0.48
N SER A 69 1.18 -12.73 -0.49
CA SER A 69 0.66 -13.38 -1.72
C SER A 69 -0.86 -13.38 -1.72
N GLU A 70 -1.47 -13.72 -2.87
CA GLU A 70 -2.92 -13.71 -3.05
C GLU A 70 -3.55 -12.38 -2.63
N ILE A 71 -2.84 -11.26 -2.88
CA ILE A 71 -3.31 -9.93 -2.48
C ILE A 71 -4.49 -9.55 -3.36
N ASN A 72 -5.65 -9.43 -2.75
CA ASN A 72 -6.89 -8.99 -3.38
C ASN A 72 -7.45 -7.85 -2.54
N SER A 73 -7.33 -6.62 -3.03
CA SER A 73 -7.64 -5.43 -2.24
C SER A 73 -8.13 -4.25 -3.07
N THR A 74 -8.82 -3.34 -2.39
CA THR A 74 -9.10 -1.99 -2.86
C THR A 74 -8.40 -0.99 -1.96
N VAL A 75 -7.71 -0.02 -2.56
CA VAL A 75 -6.93 1.00 -1.87
C VAL A 75 -7.39 2.39 -2.32
N SER A 76 -7.47 3.32 -1.37
CA SER A 76 -7.69 4.75 -1.62
C SER A 76 -6.85 5.60 -0.68
N ALA A 77 -6.44 6.77 -1.15
CA ALA A 77 -5.67 7.74 -0.38
C ALA A 77 -5.79 9.13 -0.99
N ARG A 78 -5.88 10.18 -0.15
CA ARG A 78 -5.86 11.57 -0.66
C ARG A 78 -4.49 12.00 -1.16
N SER A 79 -3.46 11.28 -0.73
CA SER A 79 -2.06 11.48 -1.08
C SER A 79 -1.38 10.12 -1.08
N LEU A 80 -0.48 9.85 -2.01
CA LEU A 80 0.34 8.65 -2.03
C LEU A 80 1.30 8.61 -0.83
N ALA A 81 1.61 9.75 -0.23
CA ALA A 81 2.31 9.79 1.06
C ALA A 81 1.43 9.34 2.25
N GLY A 82 0.11 9.23 2.04
CA GLY A 82 -0.88 8.79 3.02
C GLY A 82 -1.72 9.90 3.65
N PRO A 83 -2.62 9.57 4.59
CA PRO A 83 -2.98 8.23 5.08
C PRO A 83 -3.70 7.37 4.03
N TRP A 84 -3.52 6.05 4.11
CA TRP A 84 -4.07 5.07 3.17
C TRP A 84 -5.25 4.33 3.80
N ARG A 85 -6.31 4.12 3.03
CA ARG A 85 -7.43 3.24 3.36
C ARG A 85 -7.31 2.01 2.48
N MET A 86 -7.35 0.83 3.09
CA MET A 86 -7.35 -0.42 2.34
C MET A 86 -8.36 -1.40 2.92
N ASP A 87 -9.01 -2.13 2.02
CA ASP A 87 -9.87 -3.25 2.34
C ASP A 87 -9.49 -4.43 1.45
N GLY A 88 -9.37 -5.62 2.04
CA GLY A 88 -9.10 -6.81 1.27
C GLY A 88 -8.50 -7.96 2.06
N SER A 89 -7.87 -8.86 1.32
CA SER A 89 -7.24 -10.07 1.84
C SER A 89 -5.86 -10.28 1.24
N LEU A 90 -5.03 -10.98 1.99
CA LEU A 90 -3.71 -11.41 1.58
C LEU A 90 -3.35 -12.69 2.33
N ARG A 91 -2.24 -13.31 1.93
CA ARG A 91 -1.57 -14.35 2.70
C ARG A 91 -0.17 -13.88 3.06
N LEU A 92 0.16 -13.89 4.34
CA LEU A 92 1.51 -13.64 4.85
C LEU A 92 2.20 -14.98 5.08
N ASP A 93 3.26 -15.27 4.32
CA ASP A 93 4.00 -16.54 4.35
C ASP A 93 3.09 -17.76 4.25
N GLY A 94 2.02 -17.64 3.45
CA GLY A 94 1.02 -18.69 3.28
C GLY A 94 -0.03 -18.77 4.40
N LEU A 95 -0.06 -17.88 5.39
CA LEU A 95 -1.16 -17.76 6.34
C LEU A 95 -2.16 -16.69 5.86
N ARG A 96 -3.45 -17.04 5.76
CA ARG A 96 -4.49 -16.09 5.36
C ARG A 96 -4.66 -15.00 6.41
N SER A 97 -4.70 -13.75 5.96
CA SER A 97 -4.98 -12.56 6.78
C SER A 97 -5.97 -11.64 6.08
N THR A 98 -6.91 -11.09 6.83
CA THR A 98 -7.81 -10.02 6.37
C THR A 98 -7.25 -8.69 6.83
N VAL A 99 -7.19 -7.71 5.94
CA VAL A 99 -6.83 -6.34 6.30
C VAL A 99 -8.08 -5.51 6.17
N VAL A 100 -8.58 -5.05 7.30
CA VAL A 100 -9.70 -4.11 7.40
C VAL A 100 -9.21 -2.89 8.18
N GLU A 101 -9.60 -1.71 7.73
CA GLU A 101 -9.34 -0.48 8.49
C GLU A 101 -9.97 -0.59 9.89
N PRO A 102 -9.26 -0.23 10.97
CA PRO A 102 -9.89 -0.11 12.28
C PRO A 102 -10.97 0.95 12.17
N GLN A 103 -12.24 0.54 12.18
CA GLN A 103 -13.34 1.50 12.27
C GLN A 103 -13.12 2.30 13.55
N ARG A 104 -13.01 3.63 13.42
CA ARG A 104 -13.11 4.49 14.60
C ARG A 104 -14.47 4.22 15.22
N THR A 105 -14.51 3.49 16.33
CA THR A 105 -15.69 3.37 17.17
C THR A 105 -16.04 4.78 17.64
N ILE A 106 -17.03 5.39 16.99
CA ILE A 106 -17.68 6.59 17.53
C ILE A 106 -18.41 6.15 18.79
N HIS A 107 -17.86 6.48 19.95
CA HIS A 107 -18.58 6.37 21.21
C HIS A 107 -19.72 7.40 21.16
N PRO A 108 -21.00 7.00 21.24
CA PRO A 108 -22.06 7.99 21.36
C PRO A 108 -21.86 8.73 22.70
N PRO A 109 -21.90 10.08 22.74
CA PRO A 109 -21.97 10.78 24.00
C PRO A 109 -23.23 10.32 24.74
N GLY A 110 -23.05 10.02 26.03
CA GLY A 110 -24.00 9.28 26.86
C GLY A 110 -25.40 9.87 26.94
N SER A 111 -26.32 8.95 27.22
CA SER A 111 -27.66 9.10 27.78
C SER A 111 -27.67 9.84 29.12
#